data_AF-A0A853BXN9-F1
#
_entry.id   AF-A0A853BXN9-F1
#
_cell.length_a   1.000
_cell.length_b   1.000
_cell.length_c   1.000
_cell.angle_alpha   90.00
_cell.angle_beta   90.00
_cell.angle_gamma   90.00
#
_symmetry.space_group_name_H-M   'P 1'
#
loop_
_entity.id
_entity.type
_entity.pdbx_description
1 polymer ?
#
loop_
_entity_poly.entity_id
_entity_poly.type
_entity_poly.pdbx_seq_one_letter_code
_entity_poly.pdbx_strand_id
1 'polypeptide(L)'
;MDTMETDALPVRLPGAQAETLMWARVEDIEQAALDQLRNISRLPWVEGVRVMPDVHLGKGATVGSVVAMRNAVSPAAVGVDIGCGMQAVRTSLTTADLPDDLRSLRFAVEKAIPVGFAAHKSAPDVNRLKLNHGRFAGWDRFWGRFGELHDNVQDRERKAKQQMGSLGGGNHFIELTSDENDQVWLMLHSGSRNIGMLTGLSRRVATTKKEASAEAEGHACCPRRDRQGPRWSGTPRPRRGRRKHHPTVGPAAS
;
A
#
# COMPACT_ATOMS: atom_id res chain seq x y z
N MET A 1 33.86 -26.01 24.01
CA MET A 1 33.37 -26.14 22.62
C MET A 1 31.92 -26.51 22.75
N ASP A 2 31.06 -25.49 22.81
CA ASP A 2 29.61 -25.65 22.86
C ASP A 2 29.11 -25.24 21.47
N THR A 3 29.02 -26.22 20.59
CA THR A 3 28.50 -26.07 19.23
C THR A 3 27.26 -26.91 19.12
N MET A 4 26.21 -26.34 18.51
CA MET A 4 24.96 -26.98 18.05
C MET A 4 23.69 -26.74 18.89
N GLU A 5 23.39 -25.48 19.18
CA GLU A 5 21.98 -25.09 19.32
C GLU A 5 21.81 -23.70 18.68
N THR A 6 21.29 -23.64 17.44
CA THR A 6 20.44 -22.55 16.88
C THR A 6 20.24 -22.63 15.35
N ASP A 7 19.99 -23.80 14.76
CA ASP A 7 19.38 -23.86 13.40
C ASP A 7 17.85 -23.74 13.44
N ALA A 8 17.26 -23.67 14.64
CA ALA A 8 15.83 -23.53 14.82
C ALA A 8 15.39 -22.08 14.57
N LEU A 9 14.60 -21.88 13.51
CA LEU A 9 13.86 -20.65 13.29
C LEU A 9 12.56 -20.65 14.14
N PRO A 10 12.09 -19.48 14.60
CA PRO A 10 12.69 -18.16 14.39
C PRO A 10 13.85 -17.86 15.35
N VAL A 11 14.84 -17.10 14.88
CA VAL A 11 15.93 -16.56 15.72
C VAL A 11 15.59 -15.18 16.26
N ARG A 12 16.05 -14.84 17.47
CA ARG A 12 15.91 -13.49 18.04
C ARG A 12 16.99 -12.57 17.43
N LEU A 13 16.63 -11.35 17.03
CA LEU A 13 17.60 -10.35 16.58
C LEU A 13 18.42 -9.80 17.77
N PRO A 14 19.74 -10.03 17.82
CA PRO A 14 20.55 -9.47 18.91
C PRO A 14 20.58 -7.93 18.87
N GLY A 15 20.40 -7.32 20.05
CA GLY A 15 20.40 -5.86 20.22
C GLY A 15 19.09 -5.15 19.88
N ALA A 16 18.01 -5.89 19.58
CA ALA A 16 16.68 -5.32 19.47
C ALA A 16 16.08 -5.00 20.85
N GLN A 17 15.34 -3.89 20.97
CA GLN A 17 14.67 -3.50 22.22
C GLN A 17 13.30 -4.16 22.36
N ALA A 18 12.41 -3.99 21.37
CA ALA A 18 11.20 -4.79 21.25
C ALA A 18 11.52 -6.22 20.79
N GLU A 19 10.63 -7.18 21.08
CA GLU A 19 10.82 -8.56 20.64
C GLU A 19 10.81 -8.67 19.10
N THR A 20 11.98 -8.96 18.53
CA THR A 20 12.18 -9.15 17.09
C THR A 20 12.53 -10.61 16.80
N LEU A 21 11.61 -11.33 16.16
CA LEU A 21 11.77 -12.73 15.74
C LEU A 21 11.94 -12.82 14.24
N MET A 22 12.93 -13.58 13.78
CA MET A 22 13.32 -13.65 12.37
C MET A 22 13.29 -15.07 11.84
N TRP A 23 12.66 -15.25 10.68
CA TRP A 23 12.71 -16.46 9.86
C TRP A 23 13.83 -16.39 8.83
N ALA A 24 14.95 -15.77 9.20
CA ALA A 24 16.17 -15.71 8.43
C ALA A 24 17.35 -15.69 9.42
N ARG A 25 18.49 -16.26 9.02
CA ARG A 25 19.69 -16.24 9.86
C ARG A 25 20.33 -14.86 9.80
N VAL A 26 20.94 -14.43 10.90
CA VAL A 26 21.50 -13.08 11.03
C VAL A 26 22.60 -12.85 9.99
N GLU A 27 23.42 -13.86 9.77
CA GLU A 27 24.53 -13.89 8.83
C GLU A 27 24.12 -13.80 7.35
N ASP A 28 22.87 -14.13 7.02
CA ASP A 28 22.32 -14.04 5.66
C ASP A 28 21.72 -12.67 5.35
N ILE A 29 21.56 -11.81 6.37
CA ILE A 29 20.93 -10.49 6.22
C ILE A 29 21.99 -9.40 6.16
N GLU A 30 21.83 -8.50 5.19
CA GLU A 30 22.68 -7.30 5.08
C GLU A 30 22.65 -6.45 6.36
N GLN A 31 23.82 -5.99 6.79
CA GLN A 31 23.96 -5.21 8.02
C GLN A 31 23.02 -3.99 8.08
N ALA A 32 22.81 -3.30 6.95
CA ALA A 32 21.91 -2.15 6.89
C ALA A 32 20.44 -2.51 7.22
N ALA A 33 19.98 -3.68 6.81
CA ALA A 33 18.63 -4.15 7.15
C ALA A 33 18.53 -4.55 8.63
N LEU A 34 19.57 -5.20 9.18
CA LEU A 34 19.66 -5.51 10.61
C LEU A 34 19.62 -4.23 11.47
N ASP A 35 20.35 -3.19 11.07
CA ASP A 35 20.38 -1.91 11.77
C ASP A 35 19.04 -1.19 11.68
N GLN A 36 18.38 -1.22 10.52
CA GLN A 36 17.02 -0.71 10.37
C GLN A 36 16.03 -1.44 11.30
N LEU A 37 16.08 -2.78 11.38
CA LEU A 37 15.24 -3.56 12.32
C LEU A 37 15.50 -3.18 13.78
N ARG A 38 16.77 -2.98 14.16
CA ARG A 38 17.13 -2.51 15.51
C ARG A 38 16.57 -1.13 15.78
N ASN A 39 16.66 -0.20 14.83
CA ASN A 39 16.10 1.14 14.96
C ASN A 39 14.58 1.11 15.11
N ILE A 40 13.88 0.32 14.29
CA ILE A 40 12.42 0.12 14.41
C ILE A 40 12.06 -0.43 15.80
N SER A 41 12.81 -1.43 16.29
CA SER A 41 12.54 -2.05 17.60
C SER A 41 12.68 -1.09 18.79
N ARG A 42 13.36 0.06 18.62
CA ARG A 42 13.53 1.09 19.66
C ARG A 42 12.38 2.10 19.71
N LEU A 43 11.49 2.09 18.72
CA LEU A 43 10.38 3.02 18.67
C LEU A 43 9.40 2.73 19.81
N PRO A 44 8.96 3.74 20.58
CA PRO A 44 8.23 3.55 21.84
C PRO A 44 6.84 2.93 21.68
N TRP A 45 6.32 2.90 20.45
CA TRP A 45 5.02 2.35 20.10
C TRP A 45 5.10 0.91 19.60
N VAL A 46 6.30 0.36 19.37
CA VAL A 46 6.49 -0.98 18.79
C VAL A 46 6.42 -2.02 19.90
N GLU A 47 5.51 -2.97 19.74
CA GLU A 47 5.31 -4.09 20.67
C GLU A 47 6.12 -5.32 20.25
N GLY A 48 6.41 -5.45 18.96
CA GLY A 48 7.21 -6.54 18.42
C GLY A 48 7.37 -6.45 16.91
N VAL A 49 8.39 -7.13 16.40
CA VAL A 49 8.71 -7.22 14.98
C VAL A 49 8.81 -8.69 14.57
N ARG A 50 8.26 -9.03 13.40
CA ARG A 50 8.44 -10.33 12.76
C ARG A 50 9.11 -10.11 11.41
N VAL A 51 10.16 -10.86 11.15
CA VAL A 51 11.02 -10.68 9.98
C VAL A 51 10.96 -11.93 9.13
N MET A 52 10.62 -11.75 7.86
CA MET A 52 10.47 -12.78 6.85
C MET A 52 11.82 -13.09 6.19
N PRO A 53 11.97 -14.25 5.53
CA PRO A 53 13.22 -14.66 4.90
C PRO A 53 13.74 -13.71 3.81
N ASP A 54 12.85 -12.95 3.18
CA ASP A 54 13.13 -12.01 2.08
C ASP A 54 13.51 -10.60 2.57
N VAL A 55 13.85 -10.46 3.85
CA VAL A 55 14.15 -9.16 4.46
C VAL A 55 15.31 -8.45 3.80
N HIS A 56 15.11 -7.18 3.49
CA HIS A 56 16.17 -6.29 2.99
C HIS A 56 15.86 -4.85 3.33
N LEU A 57 16.85 -3.97 3.13
CA LEU A 57 16.75 -2.55 3.41
C LEU A 57 15.57 -1.94 2.63
N GLY A 58 14.68 -1.25 3.34
CA GLY A 58 13.52 -0.59 2.73
C GLY A 58 13.44 0.88 3.10
N LYS A 59 12.47 1.59 2.49
CA LYS A 59 12.20 2.99 2.77
C LYS A 59 11.24 3.09 3.94
N GLY A 60 11.72 3.58 5.09
CA GLY A 60 10.93 3.74 6.31
C GLY A 60 10.90 2.49 7.19
N ALA A 61 10.59 1.33 6.64
CA ALA A 61 10.83 0.03 7.29
C ALA A 61 11.51 -0.94 6.32
N THR A 62 12.06 -2.04 6.84
CA THR A 62 12.56 -3.12 5.99
C THR A 62 11.42 -3.76 5.21
N VAL A 63 11.69 -4.15 3.96
CA VAL A 63 10.81 -5.08 3.23
C VAL A 63 10.87 -6.43 3.94
N GLY A 64 9.79 -7.22 3.89
CA GLY A 64 9.74 -8.50 4.59
C GLY A 64 9.61 -8.36 6.11
N SER A 65 9.04 -7.27 6.62
CA SER A 65 8.79 -7.11 8.06
C SER A 65 7.33 -6.86 8.40
N VAL A 66 6.91 -7.36 9.56
CA VAL A 66 5.64 -7.06 10.21
C VAL A 66 5.95 -6.35 11.52
N VAL A 67 5.52 -5.10 11.64
CA VAL A 67 5.76 -4.26 12.82
C VAL A 67 4.44 -4.07 13.57
N ALA A 68 4.31 -4.70 14.73
CA ALA A 68 3.16 -4.53 15.60
C ALA A 68 3.31 -3.25 16.43
N MET A 69 2.36 -2.33 16.32
CA MET A 69 2.37 -1.06 17.04
C MET A 69 1.13 -0.89 17.93
N ARG A 70 1.32 -0.32 19.13
CA ARG A 70 0.23 0.06 20.03
C ARG A 70 -0.11 1.53 19.85
N ASN A 71 -1.40 1.81 19.66
CA ASN A 71 -1.95 3.17 19.58
C ASN A 71 -1.25 4.08 18.56
N ALA A 72 -0.67 3.53 17.50
CA ALA A 72 0.09 4.28 16.52
C ALA A 72 -0.01 3.65 15.12
N VAL A 73 0.20 4.46 14.09
CA VAL A 73 0.29 4.02 12.69
C VAL A 73 1.45 4.75 12.03
N SER A 74 2.33 4.01 11.35
CA SER A 74 3.42 4.56 10.54
C SER A 74 3.15 4.32 9.05
N PRO A 75 2.81 5.36 8.27
CA PRO A 75 2.72 5.25 6.82
C PRO A 75 4.04 4.83 6.17
N ALA A 76 5.17 5.24 6.75
CA ALA A 76 6.50 4.87 6.29
C ALA A 76 6.73 3.34 6.37
N ALA A 77 6.14 2.67 7.37
CA ALA A 77 6.19 1.21 7.49
C ALA A 77 5.26 0.46 6.54
N VAL A 78 4.28 1.13 5.91
CA VAL A 78 3.41 0.52 4.89
C VAL A 78 4.13 0.46 3.53
N GLY A 79 5.08 1.36 3.30
CA GLY A 79 5.81 1.48 2.06
C GLY A 79 5.22 2.51 1.09
N VAL A 80 5.99 2.80 0.04
CA VAL A 80 5.67 3.85 -0.93
C VAL A 80 4.62 3.44 -1.96
N ASP A 81 4.40 2.15 -2.20
CA ASP A 81 3.34 1.68 -3.09
C ASP A 81 2.26 0.98 -2.26
N ILE A 82 1.37 1.79 -1.68
CA ILE A 82 0.31 1.32 -0.79
C ILE A 82 -0.60 0.35 -1.55
N GLY A 83 -0.76 -0.86 -1.05
CA GLY A 83 -1.58 -1.88 -1.71
C GLY A 83 -0.91 -2.51 -2.94
N CYS A 84 0.41 -2.34 -3.10
CA CYS A 84 1.19 -3.24 -3.95
C CYS A 84 1.00 -4.67 -3.47
N GLY A 85 0.65 -5.56 -4.39
CA GLY A 85 0.33 -6.93 -4.06
C GLY A 85 0.15 -7.78 -5.29
N MET A 86 0.03 -9.08 -5.05
CA MET A 86 -0.08 -10.08 -6.10
C MET A 86 -1.49 -10.67 -6.10
N GLN A 87 -2.01 -10.91 -7.30
CA GLN A 87 -3.23 -11.67 -7.52
C GLN A 87 -2.98 -12.70 -8.61
N ALA A 88 -3.35 -13.95 -8.35
CA ALA A 88 -3.32 -15.02 -9.35
C ALA A 88 -4.76 -15.43 -9.68
N VAL A 89 -5.03 -15.63 -10.96
CA VAL A 89 -6.32 -16.12 -11.45
C VAL A 89 -6.08 -17.38 -12.26
N ARG A 90 -6.66 -18.49 -11.81
CA ARG A 90 -6.66 -19.75 -12.56
C ARG A 90 -7.56 -19.61 -13.77
N THR A 91 -7.07 -20.01 -14.93
CA THR A 91 -7.85 -20.08 -16.16
C THR A 91 -8.55 -21.44 -16.27
N SER A 92 -9.33 -21.63 -17.34
CA SER A 92 -9.84 -22.95 -17.72
C SER A 92 -8.91 -23.69 -18.70
N LEU A 93 -7.71 -23.15 -18.96
CA LEU A 93 -6.76 -23.68 -19.93
C LEU A 93 -5.69 -24.52 -19.22
N THR A 94 -5.15 -25.47 -19.97
CA THR A 94 -3.95 -26.23 -19.64
C THR A 94 -2.77 -25.77 -20.49
N THR A 95 -1.56 -26.20 -20.15
CA THR A 95 -0.36 -25.95 -20.97
C THR A 95 -0.51 -26.48 -22.40
N ALA A 96 -1.26 -27.57 -22.59
CA ALA A 96 -1.55 -28.15 -23.91
C ALA A 96 -2.49 -27.29 -24.78
N ASP A 97 -3.26 -26.38 -24.19
CA ASP A 97 -4.12 -25.45 -24.94
C ASP A 97 -3.34 -24.22 -25.44
N LEU A 98 -2.11 -24.02 -24.96
CA LEU A 98 -1.28 -22.89 -25.35
C LEU A 98 -0.52 -23.20 -26.66
N PRO A 99 -0.34 -22.19 -27.54
CA PRO A 99 0.54 -22.34 -28.69
C PRO A 99 2.01 -22.34 -28.26
N ASP A 100 2.86 -22.94 -29.09
CA ASP A 100 4.32 -22.95 -28.87
C ASP A 100 4.93 -21.53 -28.81
N ASP A 101 4.35 -20.57 -29.54
CA ASP A 101 4.75 -19.16 -29.53
C ASP A 101 3.70 -18.27 -28.85
N LEU A 102 4.06 -17.73 -27.68
CA LEU A 102 3.23 -16.83 -26.89
C LEU A 102 3.35 -15.35 -27.28
N ARG A 103 4.14 -15.02 -28.32
CA ARG A 103 4.35 -13.64 -28.78
C ARG A 103 3.04 -12.90 -29.05
N SER A 104 2.10 -13.53 -29.75
CA SER A 104 0.80 -12.93 -30.07
C SER A 104 -0.02 -12.63 -28.81
N LEU A 105 0.03 -13.51 -27.81
CA LEU A 105 -0.63 -13.30 -26.53
C LEU A 105 0.01 -12.14 -25.77
N ARG A 106 1.35 -12.11 -25.68
CA ARG A 106 2.09 -11.00 -25.07
C ARG A 106 1.71 -9.66 -25.70
N PHE A 107 1.68 -9.58 -27.04
CA PHE A 107 1.27 -8.36 -27.73
C PHE A 107 -0.19 -7.96 -27.46
N ALA A 108 -1.10 -8.93 -27.35
CA ALA A 108 -2.49 -8.66 -27.00
C ALA A 108 -2.60 -8.07 -25.58
N VAL A 109 -1.85 -8.61 -24.62
CA VAL A 109 -1.77 -8.08 -23.25
C VAL A 109 -1.21 -6.66 -23.23
N GLU A 110 -0.07 -6.41 -23.88
CA GLU A 110 0.57 -5.09 -23.92
C GLU A 110 -0.29 -4.03 -24.63
N LYS A 111 -1.09 -4.44 -25.62
CA LYS A 111 -2.05 -3.57 -26.29
C LYS A 111 -3.23 -3.19 -25.38
N ALA A 112 -3.67 -4.10 -24.52
CA ALA A 112 -4.80 -3.90 -23.62
C ALA A 112 -4.40 -3.18 -22.32
N ILE A 113 -3.19 -3.44 -21.82
CA ILE A 113 -2.72 -3.00 -20.50
C ILE A 113 -1.46 -2.15 -20.68
N PRO A 114 -1.53 -0.82 -20.48
CA PRO A 114 -0.37 0.04 -20.54
C PRO A 114 0.68 -0.36 -19.50
N VAL A 115 1.95 -0.44 -19.92
CA VAL A 115 3.07 -0.85 -19.07
C VAL A 115 4.05 0.31 -18.79
N GLY A 116 4.85 0.18 -17.74
CA GLY A 116 5.82 1.18 -17.33
C GLY A 116 5.16 2.51 -16.93
N PHE A 117 5.61 3.61 -17.54
CA PHE A 117 5.06 4.94 -17.29
C PHE A 117 3.82 5.27 -18.13
N ALA A 118 3.38 4.35 -19.00
CA ALA A 118 2.20 4.54 -19.83
C ALA A 118 0.90 4.49 -18.99
N ALA A 119 -0.15 5.09 -19.55
CA ALA A 119 -1.49 5.11 -18.97
C ALA A 119 -2.53 5.16 -20.10
N HIS A 120 -3.79 4.87 -19.76
CA HIS A 120 -4.89 5.04 -20.70
C HIS A 120 -5.10 6.53 -21.01
N LYS A 121 -5.64 6.82 -22.20
CA LYS A 121 -5.99 8.20 -22.60
C LYS A 121 -7.13 8.75 -21.74
N SER A 122 -8.09 7.90 -21.39
CA SER A 122 -9.23 8.18 -20.52
C SER A 122 -9.38 7.06 -19.50
N ALA A 123 -10.23 7.27 -18.49
CA ALA A 123 -10.59 6.20 -17.56
C ALA A 123 -11.13 4.98 -18.34
N PRO A 124 -10.78 3.73 -17.95
CA PRO A 124 -11.41 2.56 -18.51
C PRO A 124 -12.93 2.58 -18.32
N ASP A 125 -13.68 2.23 -19.36
CA ASP A 125 -15.13 2.12 -19.29
C ASP A 125 -15.51 0.79 -18.62
N VAL A 126 -15.79 0.87 -17.32
CA VAL A 126 -16.13 -0.29 -16.47
C VAL A 126 -17.47 -0.92 -16.85
N ASN A 127 -18.37 -0.19 -17.52
CA ASN A 127 -19.63 -0.75 -18.00
C ASN A 127 -19.40 -1.56 -19.27
N ARG A 128 -18.60 -1.03 -20.21
CA ARG A 128 -18.16 -1.78 -21.40
C ARG A 128 -17.39 -3.04 -21.04
N LEU A 129 -16.55 -2.98 -20.00
CA LEU A 129 -15.82 -4.14 -19.48
C LEU A 129 -16.68 -5.08 -18.64
N LYS A 130 -17.96 -4.76 -18.40
CA LYS A 130 -18.86 -5.50 -17.53
C LYS A 130 -18.27 -5.73 -16.13
N LEU A 131 -17.58 -4.74 -15.58
CA LEU A 131 -16.98 -4.80 -14.24
C LEU A 131 -17.85 -4.13 -13.17
N ASN A 132 -18.89 -3.39 -13.54
CA ASN A 132 -19.73 -2.67 -12.59
C ASN A 132 -20.87 -3.54 -12.04
N HIS A 133 -20.56 -4.68 -11.42
CA HIS A 133 -21.55 -5.57 -10.80
C HIS A 133 -20.97 -6.35 -9.62
N GLY A 134 -21.86 -6.93 -8.80
CA GLY A 134 -21.47 -7.75 -7.64
C GLY A 134 -20.50 -7.02 -6.71
N ARG A 135 -19.39 -7.67 -6.36
CA ARG A 135 -18.33 -7.09 -5.51
C ARG A 135 -17.57 -5.92 -6.14
N PHE A 136 -17.71 -5.70 -7.44
CA PHE A 136 -17.04 -4.64 -8.20
C PHE A 136 -18.00 -3.49 -8.59
N ALA A 137 -19.23 -3.49 -8.08
CA ALA A 137 -20.16 -2.38 -8.27
C ALA A 137 -19.76 -1.12 -7.48
N GLY A 138 -20.38 0.02 -7.80
CA GLY A 138 -20.28 1.25 -7.00
C GLY A 138 -19.10 2.15 -7.35
N TRP A 139 -18.68 2.13 -8.61
CA TRP A 139 -17.58 2.94 -9.15
C TRP A 139 -17.74 4.45 -8.92
N ASP A 140 -18.95 5.00 -9.07
CA ASP A 140 -19.21 6.43 -8.82
C ASP A 140 -18.98 6.79 -7.35
N ARG A 141 -19.42 5.92 -6.43
CA ARG A 141 -19.18 6.10 -4.99
C ARG A 141 -17.69 5.95 -4.66
N PHE A 142 -17.00 5.00 -5.28
CA PHE A 142 -15.56 4.83 -5.12
C PHE A 142 -14.80 6.09 -5.51
N TRP A 143 -15.05 6.62 -6.71
CA TRP A 143 -14.41 7.84 -7.18
C TRP A 143 -14.87 9.11 -6.44
N GLY A 144 -16.13 9.17 -6.00
CA GLY A 144 -16.65 10.27 -5.18
C GLY A 144 -15.93 10.42 -3.84
N ARG A 145 -15.27 9.37 -3.35
CA ARG A 145 -14.45 9.39 -2.13
C ARG A 145 -13.00 9.82 -2.37
N PHE A 146 -12.58 10.03 -3.61
CA PHE A 146 -11.22 10.50 -3.90
C PHE A 146 -10.93 11.86 -3.27
N GLY A 147 -11.93 12.74 -3.20
CA GLY A 147 -11.86 14.02 -2.47
C GLY A 147 -11.78 13.89 -0.94
N GLU A 148 -11.90 12.69 -0.38
CA GLU A 148 -11.64 12.43 1.05
C GLU A 148 -10.17 12.11 1.34
N LEU A 149 -9.34 11.90 0.30
CA LEU A 149 -7.90 11.72 0.43
C LEU A 149 -7.22 13.02 0.87
N HIS A 150 -5.95 12.93 1.23
CA HIS A 150 -5.17 14.10 1.64
C HIS A 150 -5.13 15.18 0.54
N ASP A 151 -5.18 16.46 0.91
CA ASP A 151 -5.40 17.56 -0.02
C ASP A 151 -4.38 17.61 -1.19
N ASN A 152 -3.15 17.17 -0.95
CA ASN A 152 -2.09 17.19 -1.94
C ASN A 152 -2.08 16.02 -2.94
N VAL A 153 -3.06 15.09 -2.85
CA VAL A 153 -3.27 14.07 -3.87
C VAL A 153 -4.57 14.26 -4.63
N GLN A 154 -5.48 15.12 -4.15
CA GLN A 154 -6.80 15.31 -4.76
C GLN A 154 -6.70 15.86 -6.20
N ASP A 155 -5.69 16.67 -6.51
CA ASP A 155 -5.40 17.18 -7.86
C ASP A 155 -5.02 16.07 -8.86
N ARG A 156 -4.71 14.87 -8.38
CA ARG A 156 -4.31 13.70 -9.18
C ARG A 156 -5.47 12.82 -9.61
N GLU A 157 -6.73 13.12 -9.26
CA GLU A 157 -7.88 12.24 -9.56
C GLU A 157 -7.95 11.84 -11.04
N ARG A 158 -7.78 12.80 -11.95
CA ARG A 158 -7.78 12.53 -13.41
C ARG A 158 -6.70 11.53 -13.80
N LYS A 159 -5.49 11.69 -13.26
CA LYS A 159 -4.36 10.81 -13.54
C LYS A 159 -4.58 9.43 -12.93
N ALA A 160 -5.12 9.36 -11.71
CA ALA A 160 -5.49 8.11 -11.05
C ALA A 160 -6.49 7.31 -11.90
N LYS A 161 -7.52 7.98 -12.44
CA LYS A 161 -8.50 7.38 -13.36
C LYS A 161 -7.85 6.85 -14.63
N GLN A 162 -6.91 7.59 -15.24
CA GLN A 162 -6.18 7.16 -16.44
C GLN A 162 -5.21 5.99 -16.19
N GLN A 163 -4.64 5.90 -14.98
CA GLN A 163 -3.72 4.82 -14.61
C GLN A 163 -4.45 3.57 -14.09
N MET A 164 -5.76 3.63 -13.92
CA MET A 164 -6.55 2.47 -13.58
C MET A 164 -6.44 1.41 -14.69
N GLY A 165 -6.11 0.17 -14.31
CA GLY A 165 -5.89 -0.89 -15.29
C GLY A 165 -4.64 -0.70 -16.16
N SER A 166 -3.65 0.08 -15.70
CA SER A 166 -2.27 -0.01 -16.20
C SER A 166 -1.43 -0.86 -15.26
N LEU A 167 -0.29 -1.36 -15.73
CA LEU A 167 0.61 -2.23 -14.96
C LEU A 167 1.56 -1.45 -14.04
N GLY A 168 2.02 -0.27 -14.45
CA GLY A 168 3.11 0.43 -13.76
C GLY A 168 4.49 -0.10 -14.19
N GLY A 169 5.53 0.39 -13.51
CA GLY A 169 6.93 0.00 -13.76
C GLY A 169 7.60 -0.53 -12.49
N GLY A 170 8.93 -0.69 -12.50
CA GLY A 170 9.65 -1.32 -11.40
C GLY A 170 9.47 -2.83 -11.41
N ASN A 171 9.09 -3.42 -10.29
CA ASN A 171 8.87 -4.86 -10.15
C ASN A 171 7.42 -5.31 -10.46
N HIS A 172 6.59 -4.45 -11.06
CA HIS A 172 5.23 -4.79 -11.49
C HIS A 172 5.26 -5.61 -12.78
N PHE A 173 4.56 -6.75 -12.78
CA PHE A 173 4.54 -7.69 -13.91
C PHE A 173 3.17 -8.35 -14.11
N ILE A 174 2.96 -8.88 -15.31
CA ILE A 174 1.90 -9.83 -15.65
C ILE A 174 2.60 -11.05 -16.21
N GLU A 175 2.33 -12.21 -15.65
CA GLU A 175 2.97 -13.46 -16.01
C GLU A 175 1.93 -14.55 -16.25
N LEU A 176 2.14 -15.36 -17.28
CA LEU A 176 1.46 -16.64 -17.42
C LEU A 176 2.33 -17.71 -16.78
N THR A 177 1.76 -18.45 -15.85
CA THR A 177 2.42 -19.56 -15.17
C THR A 177 1.58 -20.82 -15.28
N SER A 178 2.18 -21.99 -15.07
CA SER A 178 1.46 -23.24 -14.88
C SER A 178 1.71 -23.80 -13.48
N ASP A 179 0.71 -24.48 -12.92
CA ASP A 179 0.86 -25.22 -11.66
C ASP A 179 1.29 -26.68 -11.90
N GLU A 180 1.44 -27.45 -10.82
CA GLU A 180 1.86 -28.85 -10.85
C GLU A 180 0.86 -29.79 -11.56
N ASN A 181 -0.34 -29.30 -11.90
CA ASN A 181 -1.37 -30.02 -12.64
C ASN A 181 -1.55 -29.46 -14.06
N ASP A 182 -0.53 -28.77 -14.59
CA ASP A 182 -0.52 -28.15 -15.91
C ASP A 182 -1.63 -27.10 -16.13
N GLN A 183 -2.29 -26.61 -15.08
CA GLN A 183 -3.30 -25.56 -15.22
C GLN A 183 -2.62 -24.21 -15.44
N VAL A 184 -3.14 -23.43 -16.37
CA VAL A 184 -2.60 -22.10 -16.68
C VAL A 184 -3.20 -21.06 -15.73
N TRP A 185 -2.33 -20.23 -15.18
CA TRP A 185 -2.65 -19.10 -14.31
C TRP A 185 -2.18 -17.79 -14.92
N LEU A 186 -2.93 -16.72 -14.65
CA LEU A 186 -2.48 -15.35 -14.87
C LEU A 186 -2.12 -14.73 -13.53
N MET A 187 -0.85 -14.43 -13.33
CA MET A 187 -0.33 -13.76 -12.14
C MET A 187 -0.11 -12.27 -12.45
N LEU A 188 -0.64 -11.42 -11.59
CA LEU A 188 -0.55 -9.97 -11.67
C LEU A 188 0.13 -9.46 -10.41
N HIS A 189 1.22 -8.71 -10.57
CA HIS A 189 1.82 -7.91 -9.53
C HIS A 189 1.66 -6.42 -9.85
N SER A 190 0.94 -5.70 -8.99
CA SER A 190 0.63 -4.29 -9.17
C SER A 190 0.29 -3.62 -7.86
N GLY A 191 0.19 -2.29 -7.86
CA GLY A 191 -0.17 -1.48 -6.71
C GLY A 191 -0.95 -0.22 -7.09
N SER A 192 -0.87 0.77 -6.22
CA SER A 192 -1.62 2.03 -6.29
C SER A 192 -1.10 3.05 -7.31
N ARG A 193 -0.03 2.69 -8.02
CA ARG A 193 0.72 3.63 -8.86
C ARG A 193 1.24 4.78 -7.98
N ASN A 194 1.37 5.98 -8.53
CA ASN A 194 1.92 7.10 -7.78
C ASN A 194 0.98 7.68 -6.70
N ILE A 195 -0.28 7.23 -6.63
CA ILE A 195 -1.26 7.79 -5.69
C ILE A 195 -0.93 7.37 -4.25
N GLY A 196 -0.56 6.11 -4.03
CA GLY A 196 -0.14 5.63 -2.70
C GLY A 196 1.16 6.29 -2.25
N MET A 197 2.14 6.44 -3.16
CA MET A 197 3.41 7.11 -2.85
C MET A 197 3.19 8.53 -2.37
N LEU A 198 2.40 9.31 -3.12
CA LEU A 198 2.10 10.67 -2.70
C LEU A 198 1.38 10.62 -1.36
N THR A 199 0.32 9.82 -1.20
CA THR A 199 -0.43 9.76 0.08
C THR A 199 0.46 9.41 1.28
N GLY A 200 1.40 8.46 1.12
CA GLY A 200 2.33 8.03 2.17
C GLY A 200 3.43 9.05 2.48
N LEU A 201 3.98 9.71 1.46
CA LEU A 201 5.04 10.72 1.58
C LEU A 201 4.52 12.08 2.09
N SER A 202 3.21 12.31 1.98
CA SER A 202 2.56 13.61 2.17
C SER A 202 2.41 14.08 3.61
N ARG A 203 2.85 13.30 4.60
CA ARG A 203 2.83 13.73 6.00
C ARG A 203 4.25 14.03 6.49
N ARG A 204 4.60 15.33 6.48
CA ARG A 204 5.33 15.91 7.62
C ARG A 204 4.34 15.93 8.77
N VAL A 205 4.52 15.08 9.77
CA VAL A 205 3.61 15.07 10.91
C VAL A 205 3.99 16.28 11.74
N ALA A 206 3.13 17.31 11.79
CA ALA A 206 3.30 18.39 12.76
C ALA A 206 3.28 17.78 14.17
N THR A 207 4.46 17.59 14.76
CA THR A 207 4.64 16.99 16.08
C THR A 207 5.70 17.73 16.87
N THR A 208 5.52 17.71 18.19
CA THR A 208 6.27 18.51 19.16
C THR A 208 7.75 18.11 19.23
N LYS A 209 8.62 18.95 19.81
CA LYS A 209 10.10 18.79 19.85
C LYS A 209 10.64 17.40 20.26
N LYS A 210 9.85 16.54 20.91
CA LYS A 210 10.24 15.17 21.30
C LYS A 210 10.11 14.13 20.18
N GLU A 211 9.34 14.40 19.13
CA GLU A 211 9.02 13.45 18.04
C GLU A 211 9.88 13.70 16.78
N ALA A 212 10.56 14.85 16.71
CA ALA A 212 11.43 15.25 15.61
C ALA A 212 12.67 14.36 15.41
N SER A 213 13.12 13.64 16.44
CA SER A 213 14.25 12.70 16.34
C SER A 213 13.88 11.44 15.54
N ALA A 214 12.62 10.98 15.57
CA ALA A 214 12.17 9.83 14.80
C ALA A 214 11.90 10.17 13.31
N GLU A 215 11.60 11.44 13.01
CA GLU A 215 11.40 11.91 11.63
C GLU A 215 12.72 11.98 10.84
N ALA A 216 13.85 12.28 11.50
CA ALA A 216 15.16 12.37 10.86
C ALA A 216 15.67 11.04 10.27
N GLU A 217 15.16 9.90 10.78
CA GLU A 217 15.51 8.55 10.31
C GLU A 217 14.45 7.94 9.38
N GLY A 218 13.42 8.69 8.99
CA GLY A 218 12.35 8.21 8.11
C GLY A 218 11.28 7.33 8.78
N HIS A 219 11.26 7.26 10.12
CA HIS A 219 10.34 6.42 10.90
C HIS A 219 9.10 7.16 11.41
N ALA A 220 8.62 8.18 10.68
CA ALA A 220 7.51 9.02 11.11
C ALA A 220 6.25 8.19 11.44
N CYS A 221 5.67 8.44 12.61
CA CYS A 221 4.51 7.72 13.14
C CYS A 221 3.49 8.71 13.71
N CYS A 222 2.19 8.41 13.61
CA CYS A 222 1.13 9.25 14.13
C CYS A 222 0.38 8.51 15.25
N PRO A 223 0.27 9.08 16.47
CA PRO A 223 -0.55 8.50 17.51
C PRO A 223 -2.01 8.42 17.06
N ARG A 224 -2.63 7.26 17.29
CA ARG A 224 -4.05 7.02 17.02
C ARG A 224 -4.85 7.75 18.09
N ARG A 225 -5.14 9.05 17.86
CA ARG A 225 -5.93 9.86 18.82
C ARG A 225 -7.29 9.23 19.09
N ASP A 226 -7.68 9.19 20.36
CA ASP A 226 -9.01 8.82 20.81
C ASP A 226 -10.10 9.61 20.07
N ARG A 227 -10.89 8.88 19.26
CA ARG A 227 -12.21 9.18 18.64
C ARG A 227 -12.48 10.56 17.98
N GLN A 228 -11.64 11.59 18.09
CA GLN A 228 -11.89 12.94 17.56
C GLN A 228 -10.79 13.47 16.60
N GLY A 229 -9.74 12.69 16.33
CA GLY A 229 -8.75 12.99 15.28
C GLY A 229 -9.15 12.45 13.90
N PRO A 230 -8.46 12.87 12.80
CA PRO A 230 -8.83 12.45 11.44
C PRO A 230 -8.81 10.91 11.35
N ARG A 231 -9.99 10.33 11.11
CA ARG A 231 -10.18 8.88 10.97
C ARG A 231 -9.45 8.38 9.73
N TRP A 232 -8.59 7.39 9.92
CA TRP A 232 -8.02 6.55 8.86
C TRP A 232 -9.03 5.53 8.27
N SER A 233 -10.33 5.77 8.45
CA SER A 233 -11.41 4.95 7.89
C SER A 233 -12.29 5.85 7.04
N GLY A 234 -12.33 5.64 5.73
CA GLY A 234 -13.09 6.44 4.77
C GLY A 234 -14.60 6.35 4.95
N THR A 235 -15.06 7.01 6.00
CA THR A 235 -16.46 7.20 6.36
C THR A 235 -16.78 8.66 6.06
N PRO A 236 -17.84 8.97 5.29
CA PRO A 236 -18.09 10.33 4.85
C PRO A 236 -18.32 11.27 6.04
N ARG A 237 -17.79 12.50 5.97
CA ARG A 237 -18.21 13.57 6.89
C ARG A 237 -19.71 13.85 6.66
N PRO A 238 -20.54 14.01 7.71
CA PRO A 238 -21.84 14.62 7.53
C PRO A 238 -21.64 16.06 7.03
N ARG A 239 -22.27 16.40 5.90
CA ARG A 239 -22.28 17.76 5.34
C ARG A 239 -22.78 18.72 6.42
N ARG A 240 -21.95 19.69 6.82
CA ARG A 240 -22.40 20.82 7.65
C ARG A 240 -23.45 21.59 6.86
N GLY A 241 -24.69 21.59 7.35
CA GLY A 241 -25.78 22.35 6.77
C GLY A 241 -25.43 23.83 6.70
N ARG A 242 -25.60 24.44 5.52
CA ARG A 242 -25.61 25.90 5.37
C ARG A 242 -26.71 26.46 6.26
N ARG A 243 -26.34 27.23 7.28
CA ARG A 243 -27.30 28.08 8.01
C ARG A 243 -27.91 29.04 6.99
N LYS A 244 -29.22 28.93 6.77
CA LYS A 244 -29.98 29.95 6.04
C LYS A 244 -30.05 31.18 6.95
N HIS A 245 -29.49 32.30 6.49
CA HIS A 245 -29.75 33.60 7.07
C HIS A 245 -31.20 33.98 6.77
N HIS A 246 -32.02 34.10 7.81
CA HIS A 246 -33.29 34.83 7.73
C HIS A 246 -33.01 36.31 7.97
N PRO A 247 -33.39 37.23 7.06
CA PRO A 247 -33.35 38.65 7.35
C PRO A 247 -34.52 39.02 8.28
N THR A 248 -34.18 39.59 9.43
CA THR A 248 -35.12 40.22 10.36
C THR A 248 -35.61 41.54 9.77
N VAL A 249 -36.92 41.64 9.56
CA VAL A 249 -37.63 42.88 9.23
C VAL A 249 -37.78 43.69 10.52
N GLY A 250 -37.23 44.90 10.56
CA GLY A 250 -37.40 45.85 11.67
C GLY A 250 -38.77 46.55 11.61
N PRO A 251 -39.30 47.03 12.75
CA PRO A 251 -40.62 47.63 12.82
C PRO A 251 -40.64 49.05 12.25
N ALA A 252 -41.73 49.37 11.54
CA ALA A 252 -42.08 50.73 11.14
C ALA A 252 -42.61 51.53 12.33
N ALA A 253 -42.18 52.78 12.46
CA ALA A 253 -42.86 53.78 13.28
C ALA A 253 -42.70 55.16 12.62
N SER A 254 -43.88 55.75 12.34
CA SER A 254 -44.20 57.16 12.03
C SER A 254 -43.52 57.84 10.85
#